data_AF-A4RUS5-F1
#
_entry.id   AF-A4RUS5-F1
#
_cell.length_a   1.000
_cell.length_b   1.000
_cell.length_c   1.000
_cell.angle_alpha   90.00
_cell.angle_beta   90.00
_cell.angle_gamma   90.00
#
_symmetry.space_group_name_H-M   'P 1'
#
loop_
_entity.id
_entity.type
_entity.pdbx_description
1 polymer ?
#
loop_
_entity_poly.entity_id
_entity_poly.type
_entity_poly.pdbx_seq_one_letter_code
_entity_poly.pdbx_strand_id
1 'polypeptide(L)'
;MVSKLTIAYLKYLNFEKVELRAFTEVLGETTRDDNWHTRAATLRYIQALIYHHAFTIDSGLFAMLRECVLEALHDKQLEVAQLASHTLMIFLKGVGAADESTLRDRFLKIVSVRLPSDANSELIMHKHAAVLGLSACVLSNPYEVPSWMPEVMEALGFASLEPSPIKQATQHTFAEFKKTHQDAWTQTRAAFTHEQWENVSLGLDLAPSYII
;
A
#
# COMPACT_ATOMS: atom_id res chain seq x y z
N MET A 1 22.06 -17.67 1.70
CA MET A 1 21.43 -18.04 2.99
C MET A 1 21.87 -17.09 4.10
N VAL A 2 23.18 -16.88 4.28
CA VAL A 2 23.75 -15.93 5.26
C VAL A 2 23.20 -14.51 5.09
N SER A 3 23.20 -13.93 3.89
CA SER A 3 22.71 -12.56 3.67
C SER A 3 21.25 -12.33 4.10
N LYS A 4 20.35 -13.28 3.81
CA LYS A 4 18.93 -13.19 4.25
C LYS A 4 18.81 -13.26 5.77
N LEU A 5 19.59 -14.12 6.42
CA LEU A 5 19.63 -14.22 7.89
C LEU A 5 20.23 -12.96 8.51
N THR A 6 21.33 -12.44 7.98
CA THR A 6 21.95 -11.20 8.45
C THR A 6 20.97 -10.03 8.39
N ILE A 7 20.30 -9.82 7.26
CA ILE A 7 19.26 -8.79 7.11
C ILE A 7 18.11 -9.03 8.12
N ALA A 8 17.70 -10.29 8.32
CA ALA A 8 16.66 -10.63 9.28
C ALA A 8 17.07 -10.36 10.74
N TYR A 9 18.36 -10.40 11.08
CA TYR A 9 18.85 -10.13 12.44
C TYR A 9 19.23 -8.67 12.67
N LEU A 10 19.72 -7.96 11.63
CA LEU A 10 20.08 -6.54 11.71
C LEU A 10 18.90 -5.67 12.15
N LYS A 11 17.67 -6.07 11.82
CA LYS A 11 16.46 -5.34 12.23
C LYS A 11 16.26 -5.27 13.75
N TYR A 12 16.85 -6.18 14.51
CA TYR A 12 16.74 -6.22 15.98
C TYR A 12 17.78 -5.35 16.69
N LEU A 13 18.76 -4.81 15.96
CA LEU A 13 19.71 -3.87 16.51
C LEU A 13 19.04 -2.50 16.67
N ASN A 14 19.32 -1.85 17.80
CA ASN A 14 18.95 -0.46 18.01
C ASN A 14 20.09 0.41 17.51
N PHE A 15 19.84 1.23 16.50
CA PHE A 15 20.85 2.10 15.90
C PHE A 15 20.84 3.46 16.59
N GLU A 16 22.03 4.02 16.87
CA GLU A 16 22.13 5.41 17.28
C GLU A 16 21.80 6.34 16.10
N LYS A 17 21.52 7.62 16.37
CA LYS A 17 21.02 8.58 15.37
C LYS A 17 21.91 8.68 14.12
N VAL A 18 23.23 8.61 14.28
CA VAL A 18 24.19 8.72 13.17
C VAL A 18 24.13 7.48 12.29
N GLU A 19 24.09 6.30 12.90
CA GLU A 19 24.05 5.01 12.20
C GLU A 19 22.71 4.82 11.51
N LEU A 20 21.61 5.21 12.18
CA LEU A 20 20.27 5.17 11.61
C LEU A 20 20.18 6.06 10.37
N ARG A 21 20.77 7.26 10.39
CA ARG A 21 20.84 8.14 9.21
C ARG A 21 21.61 7.49 8.07
N ALA A 22 22.85 7.08 8.30
CA ALA A 22 23.70 6.49 7.26
C ALA A 22 23.02 5.26 6.64
N PHE A 23 22.33 4.48 7.46
CA PHE A 23 21.65 3.29 7.00
C PHE A 23 20.36 3.62 6.22
N THR A 24 19.62 4.64 6.62
CA THR A 24 18.45 5.14 5.88
C THR A 24 18.87 5.64 4.48
N GLU A 25 20.02 6.31 4.37
CA GLU A 25 20.59 6.75 3.10
C GLU A 25 20.89 5.54 2.17
N VAL A 26 21.55 4.50 2.69
CA VAL A 26 21.80 3.25 1.95
C VAL A 26 20.49 2.56 1.54
N LEU A 27 19.47 2.56 2.40
CA LEU A 27 18.16 2.02 2.05
C LEU A 27 17.53 2.81 0.90
N GLY A 28 17.63 4.14 0.90
CA GLY A 28 17.15 4.99 -0.19
C GLY A 28 17.87 4.78 -1.53
N GLU A 29 19.14 4.38 -1.52
CA GLU A 29 19.85 3.99 -2.74
C GLU A 29 19.41 2.59 -3.22
N THR A 30 19.33 1.63 -2.30
CA THR A 30 19.03 0.23 -2.65
C THR A 30 17.56 0.00 -3.04
N THR A 31 16.64 0.91 -2.71
CA THR A 31 15.28 0.92 -3.30
C THR A 31 15.29 1.21 -4.79
N ARG A 32 16.41 1.71 -5.36
CA ARG A 32 16.57 2.03 -6.79
C ARG A 32 17.58 1.11 -7.50
N ASP A 33 18.00 0.04 -6.83
CA ASP A 33 18.95 -0.95 -7.37
C ASP A 33 18.42 -1.62 -8.64
N ASP A 34 19.27 -1.93 -9.61
CA ASP A 34 18.88 -2.59 -10.85
C ASP A 34 18.22 -3.96 -10.60
N ASN A 35 18.69 -4.68 -9.58
CA ASN A 35 18.18 -5.97 -9.18
C ASN A 35 16.91 -5.83 -8.32
N TRP A 36 15.78 -6.29 -8.85
CA TRP A 36 14.50 -6.21 -8.14
C TRP A 36 14.47 -7.01 -6.84
N HIS A 37 15.29 -8.06 -6.71
CA HIS A 37 15.43 -8.78 -5.45
C HIS A 37 16.07 -7.93 -4.36
N THR A 38 17.01 -7.06 -4.72
CA THR A 38 17.61 -6.07 -3.80
C THR A 38 16.52 -5.11 -3.34
N ARG A 39 15.81 -4.47 -4.28
CA ARG A 39 14.69 -3.55 -3.97
C ARG A 39 13.64 -4.21 -3.06
N ALA A 40 13.26 -5.45 -3.35
CA ALA A 40 12.31 -6.21 -2.55
C ALA A 40 12.84 -6.59 -1.16
N ALA A 41 14.15 -6.85 -1.02
CA ALA A 41 14.76 -7.08 0.29
C ALA A 41 14.84 -5.78 1.11
N THR A 42 15.17 -4.67 0.45
CA THR A 42 15.19 -3.32 1.05
C THR A 42 13.83 -2.94 1.60
N LEU A 43 12.74 -3.10 0.85
CA LEU A 43 11.39 -2.80 1.33
C LEU A 43 11.00 -3.64 2.56
N ARG A 44 11.30 -4.95 2.56
CA ARG A 44 11.08 -5.81 3.75
C ARG A 44 11.87 -5.33 4.96
N TYR A 45 13.08 -4.84 4.71
CA TYR A 45 13.93 -4.34 5.77
C TYR A 45 13.41 -3.01 6.32
N ILE A 46 12.99 -2.08 5.45
CA ILE A 46 12.35 -0.80 5.83
C ILE A 46 11.16 -1.06 6.77
N GLN A 47 10.29 -2.03 6.46
CA GLN A 47 9.17 -2.39 7.33
C GLN A 47 9.62 -2.68 8.77
N ALA A 48 10.64 -3.52 8.92
CA ALA A 48 11.13 -3.89 10.23
C ALA A 48 11.84 -2.71 10.92
N LEU A 49 12.66 -1.96 10.21
CA LEU A 49 13.38 -0.82 10.74
C LEU A 49 12.43 0.22 11.34
N ILE A 50 11.40 0.60 10.58
CA ILE A 50 10.41 1.62 11.00
C ILE A 50 9.61 1.13 12.19
N TYR A 51 9.22 -0.14 12.21
CA TYR A 51 8.51 -0.70 13.37
C TYR A 51 9.39 -0.67 14.64
N HIS A 52 10.66 -1.07 14.54
CA HIS A 52 11.59 -1.07 15.67
C HIS A 52 11.98 0.33 16.14
N HIS A 53 12.03 1.32 15.24
CA HIS A 53 12.44 2.70 15.54
C HIS A 53 11.26 3.68 15.54
N ALA A 54 10.02 3.20 15.67
CA ALA A 54 8.81 4.03 15.54
C ALA A 54 8.79 5.25 16.48
N PHE A 55 9.47 5.17 17.62
CA PHE A 55 9.57 6.24 18.62
C PHE A 55 10.90 7.00 18.61
N THR A 56 11.89 6.53 17.87
CA THR A 56 13.27 7.06 17.88
C THR A 56 13.70 7.66 16.55
N ILE A 57 13.09 7.24 15.43
CA ILE A 57 13.34 7.80 14.11
C ILE A 57 12.88 9.27 14.05
N ASP A 58 13.71 10.14 13.49
CA ASP A 58 13.31 11.53 13.27
C ASP A 58 12.36 11.65 12.08
N SER A 59 11.58 12.73 12.07
CA SER A 59 10.57 12.98 11.03
C SER A 59 11.18 13.16 9.64
N GLY A 60 12.43 13.61 9.53
CA GLY A 60 13.13 13.76 8.25
C GLY A 60 13.46 12.41 7.62
N LEU A 61 14.04 11.49 8.40
CA LEU A 61 14.32 10.13 7.93
C LEU A 61 13.04 9.34 7.64
N PHE A 62 12.01 9.51 8.48
CA PHE A 62 10.70 8.89 8.24
C PHE A 62 10.09 9.36 6.91
N ALA A 63 10.09 10.67 6.66
CA ALA A 63 9.59 11.23 5.41
C ALA A 63 10.41 10.75 4.20
N MET A 64 11.74 10.71 4.31
CA MET A 64 12.60 10.26 3.20
C MET A 64 12.34 8.79 2.82
N LEU A 65 12.22 7.88 3.79
CA LEU A 65 11.88 6.49 3.50
C LEU A 65 10.47 6.35 2.94
N ARG A 66 9.53 7.15 3.44
CA ARG A 66 8.17 7.17 2.90
C ARG A 66 8.16 7.54 1.42
N GLU A 67 8.92 8.57 1.02
CA GLU A 67 9.05 8.95 -0.39
C GLU A 67 9.67 7.82 -1.22
N CYS A 68 10.69 7.13 -0.71
CA CYS A 68 11.25 5.96 -1.39
C CYS A 68 10.23 4.83 -1.59
N VAL A 69 9.36 4.59 -0.60
CA VAL A 69 8.28 3.60 -0.69
C VAL A 69 7.19 4.05 -1.66
N LEU A 70 6.87 5.34 -1.69
CA LEU A 70 5.92 5.91 -2.64
C LEU A 70 6.40 5.79 -4.08
N GLU A 71 7.68 6.07 -4.34
CA GLU A 71 8.32 5.84 -5.65
C GLU A 71 8.26 4.35 -6.05
N ALA A 72 8.48 3.44 -5.09
CA ALA A 72 8.45 2.00 -5.34
C ALA A 72 7.05 1.45 -5.68
N LEU A 73 5.97 2.22 -5.50
CA LEU A 73 4.64 1.84 -6.01
C LEU A 73 4.60 1.78 -7.55
N HIS A 74 5.47 2.54 -8.22
CA HIS A 74 5.61 2.59 -9.67
C HIS A 74 6.66 1.61 -10.21
N ASP A 75 7.13 0.66 -9.39
CA ASP A 75 8.16 -0.29 -9.80
C ASP A 75 7.71 -1.14 -11.00
N LYS A 76 8.63 -1.37 -11.94
CA LYS A 76 8.42 -2.23 -13.12
C LYS A 76 8.12 -3.69 -12.76
N GLN A 77 8.57 -4.15 -11.59
CA GLN A 77 8.29 -5.48 -11.07
C GLN A 77 7.09 -5.44 -10.13
N LEU A 78 6.01 -6.15 -10.49
CA LEU A 78 4.74 -6.12 -9.74
C LEU A 78 4.90 -6.54 -8.27
N GLU A 79 5.76 -7.53 -7.99
CA GLU A 79 6.03 -8.00 -6.63
C GLU A 79 6.71 -6.92 -5.76
N VAL A 80 7.52 -6.05 -6.36
CA VAL A 80 8.14 -4.92 -5.65
C VAL A 80 7.08 -3.85 -5.38
N ALA A 81 6.25 -3.52 -6.37
CA ALA A 81 5.16 -2.56 -6.22
C ALA A 81 4.13 -3.00 -5.16
N GLN A 82 3.74 -4.28 -5.16
CA GLN A 82 2.87 -4.85 -4.14
C GLN A 82 3.48 -4.80 -2.74
N LEU A 83 4.79 -5.10 -2.63
CA LEU A 83 5.49 -5.00 -1.36
C LEU A 83 5.62 -3.54 -0.89
N ALA A 84 5.76 -2.58 -1.80
CA ALA A 84 5.75 -1.16 -1.50
C ALA A 84 4.40 -0.72 -0.92
N SER A 85 3.28 -1.19 -1.51
CA SER A 85 1.94 -0.97 -0.96
C SER A 85 1.82 -1.49 0.48
N HIS A 86 2.26 -2.71 0.75
CA HIS A 86 2.26 -3.27 2.11
C HIS A 86 3.15 -2.47 3.06
N THR A 87 4.32 -2.04 2.59
CA THR A 87 5.25 -1.21 3.38
C THR A 87 4.64 0.16 3.72
N LEU A 88 3.92 0.76 2.77
CA LEU A 88 3.30 2.07 2.92
C LEU A 88 2.29 2.10 4.07
N MET A 89 1.59 0.99 4.35
CA MET A 89 0.63 0.89 5.46
C MET A 89 1.22 1.35 6.80
N ILE A 90 2.50 1.06 7.05
CA ILE A 90 3.21 1.44 8.28
C ILE A 90 3.41 2.96 8.35
N PHE A 91 3.64 3.60 7.20
CA PHE A 91 3.87 5.03 7.09
C PHE A 91 2.60 5.88 7.16
N LEU A 92 1.43 5.26 6.98
CA LEU A 92 0.13 5.91 7.15
C LEU A 92 -0.30 5.99 8.63
N LYS A 93 0.51 5.47 9.55
CA LYS A 93 0.26 5.51 10.99
C LYS A 93 1.45 6.13 11.72
N GLY A 94 1.18 6.70 12.89
CA GLY A 94 2.19 7.30 13.76
C GLY A 94 2.45 8.78 13.50
N VAL A 95 3.50 9.31 14.14
CA VAL A 95 3.77 10.77 14.27
C VAL A 95 4.05 11.45 12.92
N GLY A 96 4.49 10.70 11.91
CA GLY A 96 4.78 11.20 10.57
C GLY A 96 3.63 11.13 9.55
N ALA A 97 2.41 10.73 9.96
CA ALA A 97 1.27 10.52 9.07
C ALA A 97 0.38 11.77 8.84
N ALA A 98 0.87 12.97 9.16
CA ALA A 98 0.06 14.20 9.18
C ALA A 98 -0.59 14.57 7.82
N ASP A 99 0.00 14.12 6.72
CA ASP A 99 -0.43 14.38 5.33
C ASP A 99 -1.16 13.18 4.69
N GLU A 100 -1.57 12.17 5.47
CA GLU A 100 -2.29 10.98 4.97
C GLU A 100 -3.50 11.37 4.09
N SER A 101 -4.28 12.37 4.50
CA SER A 101 -5.43 12.85 3.72
C SER A 101 -5.02 13.37 2.36
N THR A 102 -3.98 14.20 2.28
CA THR A 102 -3.48 14.77 1.03
C THR A 102 -2.96 13.67 0.10
N LEU A 103 -2.25 12.69 0.65
CA LEU A 103 -1.76 11.54 -0.11
C LEU A 103 -2.92 10.68 -0.65
N ARG A 104 -3.92 10.40 0.18
CA ARG A 104 -5.13 9.66 -0.21
C ARG A 104 -5.89 10.39 -1.31
N ASP A 105 -6.10 11.69 -1.18
CA ASP A 105 -6.82 12.51 -2.16
C ASP A 105 -6.09 12.51 -3.51
N ARG A 106 -4.75 12.53 -3.50
CA ARG A 106 -3.92 12.40 -4.71
C ARG A 106 -4.17 11.08 -5.43
N PHE A 107 -4.17 9.97 -4.71
CA PHE A 107 -4.42 8.65 -5.30
C PHE A 107 -5.87 8.50 -5.76
N LEU A 108 -6.83 8.96 -4.96
CA LEU A 108 -8.26 8.94 -5.29
C LEU A 108 -8.53 9.68 -6.59
N LYS A 109 -7.96 10.87 -6.78
CA LYS A 109 -8.07 11.63 -8.02
C LYS A 109 -7.61 10.85 -9.26
N ILE A 110 -6.56 10.03 -9.14
CA ILE A 110 -6.06 9.21 -10.25
C ILE A 110 -6.98 8.01 -10.49
N VAL A 111 -7.40 7.34 -9.42
CA VAL A 111 -8.21 6.10 -9.50
C VAL A 111 -9.62 6.38 -10.05
N SER A 112 -10.23 7.51 -9.68
CA SER A 112 -11.56 7.92 -10.11
C SER A 112 -11.67 8.24 -11.62
N VAL A 113 -10.56 8.41 -12.33
CA VAL A 113 -10.57 8.66 -13.78
C VAL A 113 -10.50 7.32 -14.51
N ARG A 114 -11.52 6.99 -15.31
CA ARG A 114 -11.54 5.77 -16.14
C ARG A 114 -10.43 5.80 -17.20
N LEU A 115 -9.78 4.65 -17.42
CA LEU A 115 -8.79 4.55 -18.49
C LEU A 115 -9.46 4.66 -19.87
N PRO A 116 -8.81 5.33 -20.84
CA PRO A 116 -9.27 5.31 -22.23
C PRO A 116 -9.13 3.90 -22.80
N SER A 117 -9.93 3.57 -23.82
CA SER A 117 -9.96 2.23 -24.42
C SER A 117 -8.63 1.81 -25.06
N ASP A 118 -7.80 2.76 -25.44
CA ASP A 118 -6.47 2.61 -26.04
C ASP A 118 -5.33 2.95 -25.05
N ALA A 119 -5.59 2.89 -23.74
CA ALA A 119 -4.59 3.17 -22.71
C ALA A 119 -3.32 2.35 -22.91
N ASN A 120 -2.19 3.06 -22.98
CA ASN A 120 -0.88 2.43 -23.06
C ASN A 120 -0.46 1.80 -21.71
N SER A 121 0.59 0.99 -21.75
CA SER A 121 1.07 0.31 -20.54
C SER A 121 1.51 1.28 -19.43
N GLU A 122 2.04 2.45 -19.77
CA GLU A 122 2.48 3.46 -18.81
C GLU A 122 1.32 4.04 -18.00
N LEU A 123 0.21 4.40 -18.66
CA LEU A 123 -1.00 4.90 -18.01
C LEU A 123 -1.62 3.82 -17.11
N ILE A 124 -1.63 2.56 -17.57
CA ILE A 124 -2.11 1.44 -16.76
C ILE A 124 -1.24 1.28 -15.51
N MET A 125 0.09 1.35 -15.63
CA MET A 125 1.00 1.24 -14.49
C MET A 125 0.87 2.42 -13.53
N HIS A 126 0.68 3.64 -14.05
CA HIS A 126 0.46 4.82 -13.23
C HIS A 126 -0.83 4.69 -12.39
N LYS A 127 -1.94 4.24 -13.00
CA LYS A 127 -3.19 4.00 -12.27
C LYS A 127 -3.06 2.81 -11.31
N HIS A 128 -2.34 1.76 -11.67
CA HIS A 128 -2.05 0.64 -10.78
C HIS A 128 -1.32 1.07 -9.51
N ALA A 129 -0.28 1.91 -9.62
CA ALA A 129 0.42 2.46 -8.47
C ALA A 129 -0.51 3.28 -7.54
N ALA A 130 -1.43 4.06 -8.12
CA ALA A 130 -2.44 4.79 -7.35
C ALA A 130 -3.44 3.86 -6.65
N VAL A 131 -3.89 2.78 -7.32
CA VAL A 131 -4.71 1.73 -6.70
C VAL A 131 -3.98 1.10 -5.52
N LEU A 132 -2.71 0.71 -5.69
CA LEU A 132 -1.88 0.18 -4.61
C LEU A 132 -1.74 1.16 -3.42
N GLY A 133 -1.68 2.47 -3.69
CA GLY A 133 -1.69 3.51 -2.67
C GLY A 133 -3.00 3.56 -1.88
N LEU A 134 -4.15 3.52 -2.57
CA LEU A 134 -5.46 3.44 -1.90
C LEU A 134 -5.65 2.12 -1.15
N SER A 135 -5.17 1.00 -1.70
CA SER A 135 -5.15 -0.29 -1.03
C SER A 135 -4.41 -0.20 0.30
N ALA A 136 -3.24 0.45 0.34
CA ALA A 136 -2.51 0.67 1.59
C ALA A 136 -3.32 1.51 2.59
N CYS A 137 -4.01 2.55 2.12
CA CYS A 137 -4.88 3.37 2.98
C CYS A 137 -5.98 2.52 3.62
N VAL A 138 -6.72 1.76 2.82
CA VAL A 138 -7.80 0.89 3.30
C VAL A 138 -7.26 -0.16 4.29
N LEU A 139 -6.23 -0.91 3.89
CA LEU A 139 -5.72 -2.03 4.67
C LEU A 139 -4.93 -1.60 5.92
N SER A 140 -4.51 -0.33 6.02
CA SER A 140 -3.92 0.23 7.24
C SER A 140 -4.94 0.46 8.37
N ASN A 141 -6.24 0.32 8.10
CA ASN A 141 -7.33 0.46 9.07
C ASN A 141 -8.09 -0.87 9.19
N PRO A 142 -7.49 -1.92 9.77
CA PRO A 142 -8.21 -3.16 10.00
C PRO A 142 -9.30 -2.93 11.06
N TYR A 143 -10.45 -3.60 10.88
CA TYR A 143 -11.60 -3.61 11.82
C TYR A 143 -12.41 -2.30 11.92
N GLU A 144 -11.99 -1.22 11.26
CA GLU A 144 -12.65 0.08 11.32
C GLU A 144 -12.92 0.63 9.91
N VAL A 145 -14.04 1.33 9.77
CA VAL A 145 -14.38 2.05 8.52
C VAL A 145 -14.43 3.54 8.82
N PRO A 146 -13.30 4.27 8.66
CA PRO A 146 -13.29 5.73 8.74
C PRO A 146 -14.22 6.37 7.71
N SER A 147 -14.66 7.60 7.98
CA SER A 147 -15.63 8.32 7.13
C SER A 147 -15.20 8.52 5.67
N TRP A 148 -13.89 8.53 5.39
CA TRP A 148 -13.34 8.65 4.04
C TRP A 148 -13.28 7.31 3.28
N MET A 149 -13.37 6.17 3.99
CA MET A 149 -13.15 4.85 3.40
C MET A 149 -14.26 4.43 2.41
N PRO A 150 -15.56 4.74 2.65
CA PRO A 150 -16.61 4.42 1.69
C PRO A 150 -16.37 4.97 0.28
N GLU A 151 -15.94 6.24 0.16
CA GLU A 151 -15.61 6.87 -1.12
C GLU A 151 -14.43 6.18 -1.82
N VAL A 152 -13.38 5.83 -1.07
CA VAL A 152 -12.22 5.10 -1.60
C VAL A 152 -12.60 3.70 -2.07
N MET A 153 -13.40 2.98 -1.29
CA MET A 153 -13.85 1.62 -1.61
C MET A 153 -14.73 1.60 -2.87
N GLU A 154 -15.58 2.61 -3.05
CA GLU A 154 -16.39 2.78 -4.26
C GLU A 154 -15.50 3.06 -5.50
N ALA A 155 -14.54 3.98 -5.39
CA ALA A 155 -13.59 4.24 -6.48
C ALA A 155 -12.76 2.99 -6.85
N LEU A 156 -12.33 2.22 -5.85
CA LEU A 156 -11.70 0.92 -6.06
C LEU A 156 -12.67 -0.06 -6.73
N GLY A 157 -13.94 -0.07 -6.35
CA GLY A 157 -14.99 -0.87 -6.99
C GLY A 157 -15.05 -0.64 -8.50
N PHE A 158 -15.08 0.61 -8.94
CA PHE A 158 -15.00 0.94 -10.37
C PHE A 158 -13.67 0.52 -11.01
N ALA A 159 -12.54 0.70 -10.30
CA ALA A 159 -11.23 0.27 -10.79
C ALA A 159 -11.11 -1.27 -10.95
N SER A 160 -11.96 -2.07 -10.28
CA SER A 160 -11.98 -3.53 -10.45
C SER A 160 -12.36 -3.99 -11.87
N LEU A 161 -13.00 -3.10 -12.64
CA LEU A 161 -13.43 -3.33 -14.02
C LEU A 161 -12.35 -2.99 -15.05
N GLU A 162 -11.23 -2.39 -14.61
CA GLU A 162 -10.08 -2.04 -15.47
C GLU A 162 -9.19 -3.27 -15.76
N PRO A 163 -8.33 -3.24 -16.78
CA PRO A 163 -7.45 -4.37 -17.09
C PRO A 163 -6.46 -4.71 -15.96
N SER A 164 -5.91 -5.94 -16.01
CA SER A 164 -4.78 -6.34 -15.16
C SER A 164 -3.57 -5.42 -15.40
N PRO A 165 -2.78 -5.05 -14.38
CA PRO A 165 -2.79 -5.53 -12.98
C PRO A 165 -3.77 -4.81 -12.04
N ILE A 166 -4.47 -3.76 -12.49
CA ILE A 166 -5.36 -2.94 -11.64
C ILE A 166 -6.46 -3.80 -11.01
N LYS A 167 -7.18 -4.57 -11.83
CA LYS A 167 -8.22 -5.49 -11.35
C LYS A 167 -7.73 -6.43 -10.25
N GLN A 168 -6.55 -7.02 -10.40
CA GLN A 168 -6.01 -7.99 -9.44
C GLN A 168 -5.67 -7.31 -8.11
N ALA A 169 -5.04 -6.14 -8.13
CA ALA A 169 -4.73 -5.37 -6.93
C ALA A 169 -6.00 -4.96 -6.17
N THR A 170 -7.01 -4.51 -6.90
CA THR A 170 -8.32 -4.17 -6.35
C THR A 170 -9.01 -5.38 -5.72
N GLN A 171 -9.09 -6.51 -6.43
CA GLN A 171 -9.68 -7.76 -5.91
C GLN A 171 -9.00 -8.24 -4.62
N HIS A 172 -7.66 -8.21 -4.59
CA HIS A 172 -6.89 -8.53 -3.39
C HIS A 172 -7.26 -7.60 -2.22
N THR A 173 -7.43 -6.30 -2.49
CA THR A 173 -7.82 -5.32 -1.47
C THR A 173 -9.20 -5.63 -0.88
N PHE A 174 -10.20 -5.91 -1.74
CA PHE A 174 -11.53 -6.29 -1.28
C PHE A 174 -11.52 -7.58 -0.45
N ALA A 175 -10.72 -8.57 -0.86
CA ALA A 175 -10.59 -9.83 -0.12
C ALA A 175 -10.01 -9.63 1.28
N GLU A 176 -8.91 -8.88 1.42
CA GLU A 176 -8.32 -8.59 2.74
C GLU A 176 -9.19 -7.66 3.59
N PHE A 177 -9.90 -6.69 2.98
CA PHE A 177 -10.91 -5.89 3.67
C PHE A 177 -12.02 -6.77 4.26
N LYS A 178 -12.62 -7.64 3.45
CA LYS A 178 -13.68 -8.57 3.88
C LYS A 178 -13.21 -9.43 5.04
N LYS A 179 -12.02 -10.04 4.90
CA LYS A 179 -11.41 -10.90 5.92
C LYS A 179 -11.20 -10.19 7.26
N THR A 180 -10.80 -8.92 7.24
CA THR A 180 -10.55 -8.15 8.48
C THR A 180 -11.81 -7.55 9.08
N HIS A 181 -12.88 -7.34 8.32
CA HIS A 181 -14.10 -6.66 8.78
C HIS A 181 -15.32 -7.57 8.97
N GLN A 182 -15.20 -8.87 8.65
CA GLN A 182 -16.32 -9.83 8.68
C GLN A 182 -16.95 -10.01 10.06
N ASP A 183 -16.18 -9.90 11.15
CA ASP A 183 -16.70 -10.13 12.50
C ASP A 183 -17.69 -9.03 12.93
N ALA A 184 -17.54 -7.82 12.36
CA ALA A 184 -18.38 -6.65 12.59
C ALA A 184 -19.23 -6.28 11.36
N TRP A 185 -19.56 -7.25 10.49
CA TRP A 185 -20.08 -6.97 9.14
C TRP A 185 -21.32 -6.07 9.08
N THR A 186 -22.23 -6.20 10.03
CA THR A 186 -23.42 -5.33 10.13
C THR A 186 -23.04 -3.87 10.35
N GLN A 187 -22.04 -3.60 11.19
CA GLN A 187 -21.53 -2.26 11.47
C GLN A 187 -20.71 -1.73 10.29
N THR A 188 -19.86 -2.59 9.71
CA THR A 188 -19.11 -2.30 8.49
C THR A 188 -20.05 -1.85 7.38
N ARG A 189 -21.13 -2.58 7.11
CA ARG A 189 -22.14 -2.23 6.10
C ARG A 189 -22.86 -0.91 6.42
N ALA A 190 -23.16 -0.65 7.69
CA ALA A 190 -23.84 0.56 8.11
C ALA A 190 -23.00 1.85 7.90
N ALA A 191 -21.68 1.72 7.73
CA ALA A 191 -20.80 2.85 7.42
C ALA A 191 -20.90 3.33 5.95
N PHE A 192 -21.54 2.56 5.07
CA PHE A 192 -21.73 2.89 3.66
C PHE A 192 -23.17 3.35 3.40
N THR A 193 -23.35 4.24 2.44
CA THR A 193 -24.68 4.47 1.86
C THR A 193 -25.14 3.23 1.09
N HIS A 194 -26.44 3.15 0.80
CA HIS A 194 -27.00 2.00 0.07
C HIS A 194 -26.35 1.86 -1.32
N GLU A 195 -26.23 2.96 -2.06
CA GLU A 195 -25.62 3.02 -3.40
C GLU A 195 -24.14 2.62 -3.36
N GLN A 196 -23.36 3.19 -2.43
CA GLN A 196 -21.96 2.81 -2.26
C GLN A 196 -21.81 1.33 -1.95
N TRP A 197 -22.67 0.79 -1.08
CA TRP A 197 -22.62 -0.64 -0.74
C TRP A 197 -22.91 -1.51 -1.95
N GLU A 198 -23.87 -1.16 -2.81
CA GLU A 198 -24.14 -1.91 -4.04
C GLU A 198 -22.89 -1.92 -4.95
N ASN A 199 -22.27 -0.77 -5.17
CA ASN A 199 -21.05 -0.64 -5.98
C ASN A 199 -19.85 -1.43 -5.40
N VAL A 200 -19.70 -1.41 -4.08
CA VAL A 200 -18.64 -2.12 -3.34
C VAL A 200 -18.89 -3.63 -3.28
N SER A 201 -20.16 -4.06 -3.19
CA SER A 201 -20.53 -5.47 -3.05
C SER A 201 -20.08 -6.31 -4.24
N LEU A 202 -20.15 -5.75 -5.46
CA LEU A 202 -19.62 -6.38 -6.67
C LEU A 202 -18.14 -6.73 -6.55
N GLY A 203 -17.33 -5.89 -5.88
CA GLY A 203 -15.92 -6.16 -5.62
C GLY A 203 -15.68 -7.22 -4.54
N LEU A 204 -16.55 -7.28 -3.53
CA LEU A 204 -16.48 -8.21 -2.39
C LEU A 204 -16.95 -9.64 -2.71
N ASP A 205 -17.75 -9.79 -3.77
CA ASP A 205 -18.33 -11.05 -4.23
C ASP A 205 -17.56 -11.67 -5.39
N LEU A 206 -16.44 -11.06 -5.79
CA LEU A 206 -15.48 -11.67 -6.72
C LEU A 206 -14.83 -12.88 -6.04
N ALA A 207 -15.47 -14.05 -6.19
CA ALA A 207 -14.92 -15.31 -5.76
C ALA A 207 -13.59 -15.59 -6.50
N PRO A 208 -12.59 -16.19 -5.83
CA PRO A 208 -11.41 -16.68 -6.51
C PRO A 208 -11.78 -17.61 -7.68
N SER A 209 -11.03 -17.55 -8.78
CA SER A 209 -11.35 -18.23 -10.05
C SER A 209 -11.47 -19.76 -9.99
N TYR A 210 -11.19 -20.39 -8.85
CA TYR A 210 -11.32 -21.82 -8.61
C TYR A 210 -12.64 -22.22 -7.92
N ILE A 211 -13.47 -21.25 -7.53
CA ILE A 211 -14.84 -21.48 -7.06
C ILE A 211 -15.75 -21.24 -8.28
N ILE A 212 -15.97 -22.30 -9.06
CA ILE A 212 -16.95 -22.36 -10.16
C ILE A 212 -18.20 -23.06 -9.62
#